data_AF-A0A7V8WLI4-F1
#
_entry.id   AF-A0A7V8WLI4-F1
#
_cell.length_a   1.000
_cell.length_b   1.000
_cell.length_c   1.000
_cell.angle_alpha   90.00
_cell.angle_beta   90.00
_cell.angle_gamma   90.00
#
_symmetry.space_group_name_H-M   'P 1'
#
loop_
_entity.id
_entity.type
_entity.pdbx_description
1 polymer ?
#
loop_
_entity_poly.entity_id
_entity_poly.type
_entity_poly.pdbx_seq_one_letter_code
_entity_poly.pdbx_strand_id
1 'polypeptide(L)'
;MLFLGIAGAFALAALALTFLGGARPWLEWARRIVTGLLLMQVFLGGLLYATGDRPAEVIHVLYGALVVGVLPLANTFSSEAPAKGRAGVLAVAGVVTLGLLWRLLRTGGG
;
A
#
# COMPACT_ATOMS: atom_id res chain seq x y z
N MET A 1 -14.53 9.01 9.54
CA MET A 1 -15.16 7.93 8.73
C MET A 1 -14.94 8.07 7.22
N LEU A 2 -15.06 9.26 6.62
CA LEU A 2 -14.84 9.46 5.17
C LEU A 2 -13.41 9.09 4.71
N PHE A 3 -12.39 9.41 5.52
CA PHE A 3 -10.99 9.03 5.28
C PHE A 3 -10.75 7.51 5.26
N LEU A 4 -11.47 6.76 6.10
CA LEU A 4 -11.40 5.29 6.15
C LEU A 4 -11.98 4.66 4.87
N GLY A 5 -13.07 5.21 4.34
CA GLY A 5 -13.70 4.72 3.10
C GLY A 5 -12.83 4.94 1.87
N ILE A 6 -12.19 6.11 1.77
CA ILE A 6 -11.29 6.44 0.67
C ILE A 6 -9.99 5.63 0.74
N ALA A 7 -9.41 5.47 1.94
CA ALA A 7 -8.23 4.63 2.14
C ALA A 7 -8.51 3.15 1.83
N GLY A 8 -9.67 2.63 2.24
CA GLY A 8 -10.11 1.27 1.92
C GLY A 8 -10.33 1.05 0.41
N ALA A 9 -10.85 2.05 -0.31
CA ALA A 9 -11.02 1.96 -1.76
C ALA A 9 -9.67 1.94 -2.51
N PHE A 10 -8.70 2.76 -2.08
CA PHE A 10 -7.36 2.77 -2.68
C PHE A 10 -6.55 1.52 -2.35
N ALA A 11 -6.71 0.99 -1.15
CA ALA A 11 -6.21 -0.33 -0.74
C ALA A 11 -6.68 -1.45 -1.67
N LEU A 12 -7.98 -1.49 -1.98
CA LEU A 12 -8.58 -2.49 -2.87
C LEU A 12 -8.18 -2.28 -4.34
N ALA A 13 -8.01 -1.03 -4.78
CA ALA A 13 -7.50 -0.73 -6.12
C ALA A 13 -6.02 -1.13 -6.28
N ALA A 14 -5.19 -0.85 -5.27
CA ALA A 14 -3.80 -1.29 -5.20
C ALA A 14 -3.68 -2.80 -5.33
N LEU A 15 -4.53 -3.50 -4.58
CA LEU A 15 -4.65 -4.95 -4.57
C LEU A 15 -5.00 -5.52 -5.94
N ALA A 16 -6.06 -5.01 -6.56
CA ALA A 16 -6.52 -5.49 -7.86
C ALA A 16 -5.39 -5.41 -8.90
N LEU A 17 -4.56 -4.37 -8.84
CA LEU A 17 -3.47 -4.14 -9.78
C LEU A 17 -2.23 -5.00 -9.53
N THR A 18 -1.95 -5.40 -8.28
CA THR A 18 -0.90 -6.39 -7.99
C THR A 18 -1.31 -7.80 -8.42
N PHE A 19 -2.59 -8.16 -8.33
CA PHE A 19 -3.11 -9.47 -8.71
C PHE A 19 -3.30 -9.65 -10.23
N LEU A 20 -3.62 -8.58 -10.96
CA LEU A 20 -3.89 -8.61 -12.40
C LEU A 20 -2.62 -8.71 -13.27
N GLY A 21 -1.50 -9.17 -12.70
CA GLY A 21 -0.18 -9.33 -13.31
C GLY A 21 -0.20 -9.61 -14.81
N GLY A 22 -0.07 -8.54 -15.59
CA GLY A 22 -0.13 -8.58 -17.03
C GLY A 22 0.60 -7.38 -17.61
N ALA A 23 1.36 -7.60 -18.69
CA ALA A 23 2.19 -6.61 -19.38
C ALA A 23 1.36 -5.54 -20.13
N ARG A 24 0.22 -5.12 -19.57
CA ARG A 24 -0.65 -4.12 -20.18
C ARG A 24 -0.24 -2.74 -19.68
N PRO A 25 -0.03 -1.76 -20.56
CA PRO A 25 0.45 -0.43 -20.18
C PRO A 25 -0.47 0.30 -19.19
N TRP A 26 -1.78 0.03 -19.20
CA TRP A 26 -2.73 0.63 -18.25
C TRP A 26 -2.55 0.13 -16.81
N LEU A 27 -2.07 -1.12 -16.60
CA LEU A 27 -1.78 -1.65 -15.27
C LEU A 27 -0.60 -0.92 -14.62
N GLU A 28 0.43 -0.63 -15.41
CA GLU A 28 1.61 0.10 -14.96
C GLU A 28 1.25 1.54 -14.55
N TRP A 29 0.40 2.21 -15.35
CA TRP A 29 -0.15 3.52 -15.00
C TRP A 29 -0.95 3.48 -13.71
N ALA A 30 -1.84 2.51 -13.56
CA ALA A 30 -2.66 2.38 -12.37
C ALA A 30 -1.80 2.08 -11.12
N ARG A 31 -0.73 1.27 -11.24
CA ARG A 31 0.23 1.01 -10.16
C ARG A 31 0.95 2.28 -9.70
N ARG A 32 1.35 3.14 -10.64
CA ARG A 32 1.96 4.46 -10.33
C ARG A 32 0.98 5.38 -9.62
N ILE A 33 -0.27 5.45 -10.10
CA ILE A 33 -1.34 6.26 -9.48
C ILE A 33 -1.55 5.81 -8.03
N VAL A 34 -1.74 4.51 -7.81
CA VAL A 34 -1.89 3.93 -6.47
C VAL A 34 -0.69 4.25 -5.58
N THR A 35 0.53 4.07 -6.08
CA THR A 35 1.74 4.35 -5.30
C THR A 35 1.80 5.83 -4.91
N GLY A 36 1.47 6.74 -5.83
CA GLY A 36 1.40 8.17 -5.56
C GLY A 36 0.35 8.52 -4.51
N LEU A 37 -0.79 7.85 -4.51
CA LEU A 37 -1.84 8.05 -3.52
C LEU A 37 -1.47 7.51 -2.13
N LEU A 38 -0.79 6.35 -2.06
CA LEU A 38 -0.24 5.83 -0.80
C LEU A 38 0.82 6.79 -0.23
N LEU A 39 1.69 7.33 -1.07
CA LEU A 39 2.67 8.35 -0.66
C LEU A 39 1.98 9.61 -0.14
N MET A 40 0.95 10.10 -0.84
CA MET A 40 0.15 11.23 -0.41
C MET A 40 -0.50 10.96 0.96
N GLN A 41 -1.04 9.76 1.18
CA GLN A 41 -1.62 9.39 2.48
C GLN A 41 -0.59 9.37 3.60
N VAL A 42 0.61 8.83 3.37
CA VAL A 42 1.68 8.86 4.37
C VAL A 42 2.13 10.29 4.66
N PHE A 43 2.22 11.14 3.63
CA PHE A 43 2.55 12.55 3.82
C PHE A 43 1.50 13.29 4.66
N LEU A 44 0.22 13.14 4.31
CA LEU A 44 -0.88 13.76 5.06
C LEU A 44 -0.97 13.21 6.49
N GLY A 45 -0.81 11.91 6.69
CA GLY A 45 -0.75 11.30 8.01
C GLY A 45 0.45 11.80 8.84
N GLY A 46 1.61 12.00 8.21
CA GLY A 46 2.78 12.60 8.85
C GLY A 46 2.55 14.06 9.24
N LEU A 47 1.85 14.84 8.42
CA LEU A 47 1.47 16.20 8.75
C LEU A 47 0.51 16.24 9.95
N LEU A 48 -0.52 15.38 9.96
CA LEU A 48 -1.45 15.24 11.08
C LEU A 48 -0.71 14.89 12.38
N TYR A 49 0.21 13.93 12.31
CA TYR A 49 1.06 13.54 13.42
C TYR A 49 1.90 14.71 13.95
N ALA A 50 2.48 15.52 13.06
CA ALA A 50 3.26 16.71 13.43
C ALA A 50 2.40 17.80 14.07
N THR A 51 1.12 17.91 13.68
CA THR A 51 0.14 18.82 14.29
C THR A 51 -0.46 18.31 15.60
N GLY A 52 -0.04 17.13 16.08
CA GLY A 52 -0.49 16.54 17.34
C GLY A 52 -1.69 15.62 17.22
N ASP A 53 -2.25 15.46 16.02
CA ASP A 53 -3.32 14.48 15.74
C ASP A 53 -2.66 13.10 15.58
N ARG A 54 -2.52 12.41 16.71
CA ARG A 54 -1.80 11.14 16.80
C ARG A 54 -2.76 9.96 16.65
N PRO A 55 -2.31 8.87 16.01
CA PRO A 55 -3.10 7.65 15.95
C PRO A 55 -3.29 7.05 17.35
N ALA A 56 -4.39 6.31 17.53
CA ALA A 56 -4.70 5.64 18.80
C ALA A 56 -3.59 4.67 19.23
N GLU A 57 -2.94 4.00 18.28
CA GLU A 57 -1.79 3.13 18.55
C GLU A 57 -0.53 3.61 17.80
N VAL A 58 0.61 3.69 18.51
CA VAL A 58 1.92 4.09 17.92
C VAL A 58 2.34 3.17 16.76
N ILE A 59 1.93 1.90 16.80
CA ILE A 59 2.23 0.91 15.75
C ILE A 59 1.61 1.28 14.39
N HIS A 60 0.63 2.19 14.36
CA HIS A 60 0.04 2.73 13.13
C HIS A 60 1.11 3.36 12.21
N VAL A 61 2.09 4.07 12.80
CA VAL A 61 3.18 4.71 12.06
C VAL A 61 4.04 3.66 11.36
N LEU A 62 4.32 2.54 12.05
CA LEU A 62 5.09 1.42 11.47
C LEU A 62 4.35 0.80 10.29
N TYR A 63 3.03 0.56 10.41
CA TYR A 63 2.25 0.02 9.30
C TYR A 63 2.22 0.97 8.10
N GLY A 64 2.14 2.29 8.34
CA GLY A 64 2.20 3.31 7.29
C GLY A 64 3.51 3.26 6.52
N ALA A 65 4.64 3.17 7.22
CA ALA A 65 5.96 3.02 6.60
C ALA A 65 6.08 1.72 5.79
N LEU A 66 5.62 0.60 6.36
CA LEU A 66 5.67 -0.70 5.69
C LEU A 66 4.84 -0.73 4.40
N VAL A 67 3.65 -0.13 4.39
CA VAL A 67 2.77 -0.15 3.21
C VAL A 67 3.40 0.56 2.01
N VAL A 68 4.17 1.63 2.25
CA VAL A 68 4.91 2.33 1.20
C VAL A 68 6.14 1.55 0.76
N GLY A 69 6.78 0.83 1.68
CA GLY A 69 7.99 0.04 1.38
C GLY A 69 7.73 -1.26 0.61
N VAL A 70 6.59 -1.92 0.83
CA VAL A 70 6.32 -3.26 0.25
C VAL A 70 6.28 -3.24 -1.28
N LEU A 71 5.64 -2.25 -1.90
CA LEU A 71 5.51 -2.19 -3.36
C LEU A 71 6.84 -1.99 -4.11
N PRO A 72 7.70 -1.01 -3.77
CA PRO A 72 9.00 -0.85 -4.43
C PRO A 72 9.94 -2.04 -4.14
N LEU A 73 9.87 -2.60 -2.93
CA LEU A 73 10.65 -3.78 -2.57
C LEU A 73 10.21 -4.99 -3.42
N ALA A 74 8.91 -5.24 -3.53
CA ALA A 74 8.36 -6.28 -4.38
C ALA A 74 8.71 -6.08 -5.85
N ASN A 75 8.73 -4.84 -6.33
CA ASN A 75 9.15 -4.54 -7.70
C ASN A 75 10.62 -4.92 -7.94
N THR A 76 11.50 -4.57 -6.99
CA THR A 76 12.93 -4.90 -7.02
C THR A 76 13.13 -6.41 -7.08
N PHE A 77 12.54 -7.17 -6.14
CA PHE A 77 12.62 -8.64 -6.14
C PHE A 77 12.00 -9.28 -7.38
N SER A 78 10.89 -8.74 -7.88
CA SER A 78 10.22 -9.25 -9.09
C SER A 78 11.03 -9.03 -10.37
N SER A 79 11.96 -8.07 -10.37
CA SER A 79 12.84 -7.78 -11.50
C SER A 79 14.01 -8.75 -11.59
N GLU A 80 14.44 -9.31 -10.46
CA GLU A 80 15.51 -10.32 -10.37
C GLU A 80 14.98 -11.76 -10.51
N ALA A 81 13.68 -11.96 -10.27
CA ALA A 81 13.05 -13.28 -10.34
C ALA A 81 12.89 -13.78 -11.80
N PRO A 82 13.06 -15.10 -12.05
CA PRO A 82 12.68 -15.72 -13.32
C PRO A 82 11.20 -15.44 -13.67
N ALA A 83 10.85 -15.40 -14.96
CA ALA A 83 9.50 -15.04 -15.42
C ALA A 83 8.36 -15.82 -14.73
N LYS A 84 8.60 -17.10 -14.38
CA LYS A 84 7.65 -17.94 -13.64
C LYS A 84 7.46 -17.54 -12.16
N GLY A 85 8.49 -16.98 -11.52
CA GLY A 85 8.48 -16.56 -10.11
C GLY A 85 7.97 -15.13 -9.89
N ARG A 86 8.02 -14.29 -10.92
CA ARG A 86 7.61 -12.89 -10.87
C ARG A 86 6.18 -12.69 -10.36
N ALA A 87 5.24 -13.50 -10.86
CA ALA A 87 3.84 -13.44 -10.43
C ALA A 87 3.67 -13.81 -8.95
N GLY A 88 4.42 -14.81 -8.46
CA GLY A 88 4.40 -15.22 -7.06
C GLY A 88 4.88 -14.13 -6.10
N VAL A 89 5.99 -13.45 -6.44
CA VAL A 89 6.51 -12.33 -5.65
C VAL A 89 5.48 -11.20 -5.53
N LEU A 90 4.84 -10.85 -6.65
CA LEU A 90 3.81 -9.80 -6.67
C LEU A 90 2.55 -10.21 -5.91
N ALA A 91 2.15 -11.47 -5.98
CA ALA A 91 1.01 -12.00 -5.23
C ALA A 91 1.26 -11.95 -3.72
N VAL A 92 2.43 -12.41 -3.26
CA VAL A 92 2.82 -12.33 -1.84
C VAL A 92 2.85 -10.87 -1.38
N ALA A 93 3.45 -9.97 -2.14
CA ALA A 93 3.45 -8.55 -1.83
C ALA A 93 2.03 -7.97 -1.74
N GLY A 94 1.12 -8.39 -2.62
CA GLY A 94 -0.30 -8.02 -2.55
C GLY A 94 -0.96 -8.45 -1.24
N VAL A 95 -0.77 -9.71 -0.83
CA VAL A 95 -1.31 -10.24 0.43
C VAL A 95 -0.72 -9.51 1.65
N VAL A 96 0.59 -9.25 1.66
CA VAL A 96 1.23 -8.47 2.74
C VAL A 96 0.66 -7.05 2.81
N THR A 97 0.51 -6.40 1.67
CA THR A 97 -0.08 -5.05 1.59
C THR A 97 -1.51 -5.05 2.16
N LEU A 98 -2.32 -6.08 1.88
CA LEU A 98 -3.66 -6.21 2.49
C LEU A 98 -3.62 -6.30 4.01
N GLY A 99 -2.73 -7.14 4.56
CA GLY A 99 -2.59 -7.28 5.99
C GLY A 99 -2.24 -5.96 6.66
N LEU A 100 -1.33 -5.20 6.05
CA LEU A 100 -0.92 -3.87 6.53
C LEU A 100 -2.06 -2.84 6.46
N LEU A 101 -2.79 -2.80 5.34
CA LEU A 101 -3.94 -1.90 5.15
C LEU A 101 -5.06 -2.21 6.15
N TRP A 102 -5.35 -3.50 6.37
CA TRP A 102 -6.30 -3.92 7.39
C TRP A 102 -5.88 -3.50 8.80
N ARG A 103 -4.59 -3.62 9.13
CA ARG A 103 -4.05 -3.15 10.42
C ARG A 103 -4.11 -1.63 10.55
N LEU A 104 -3.82 -0.87 9.49
CA LEU A 104 -3.94 0.60 9.48
C LEU A 104 -5.37 1.04 9.83
N LEU A 105 -6.39 0.40 9.23
CA LEU A 105 -7.79 0.71 9.53
C LEU A 105 -8.16 0.46 10.99
N ARG A 106 -7.56 -0.54 11.63
CA ARG A 106 -7.85 -0.87 13.04
C ARG A 106 -7.09 -0.02 14.06
N THR A 107 -5.92 0.50 13.68
CA THR A 107 -5.01 1.20 14.61
C THR A 107 -5.09 2.72 14.51
N GLY A 108 -5.76 3.24 13.47
CA GLY A 108 -5.90 4.68 13.23
C GLY A 108 -7.17 5.30 13.84
N GLY A 109 -8.12 4.50 14.35
CA GLY A 109 -9.35 5.01 14.96
C GLY A 109 -9.15 5.35 16.43
N GLY A 110 -9.22 6.65 16.75
CA GLY A 110 -9.49 7.20 18.07
C GLY A 110 -10.86 7.88 18.07
#